data_AF-A0A3D2XKE7-F1
#
_entry.id   AF-A0A3D2XKE7-F1
#
_cell.length_a   1.000
_cell.length_b   1.000
_cell.length_c   1.000
_cell.angle_alpha   90.00
_cell.angle_beta   90.00
_cell.angle_gamma   90.00
#
_symmetry.space_group_name_H-M   'P 1'
#
loop_
_entity.id
_entity.type
_entity.pdbx_description
1 polymer ?
#
loop_
_entity_poly.entity_id
_entity_poly.type
_entity_poly.pdbx_seq_one_letter_code
_entity_poly.pdbx_strand_id
1 'polypeptide(L)' 'TEQQEAELLSNIKEKYDAQVSPFYAAARLWTDAVIDPLETRNWISMGIEAANHAPIEKDFNLGLIQV' A
#
# COMPACT_ATOMS: atom_id res chain seq x y z
N THR A 1 5.25 35.41 4.70
CA THR A 1 4.22 36.00 5.58
C THR A 1 3.26 34.90 6.01
N GLU A 2 2.50 35.05 7.09
CA GLU A 2 1.54 34.03 7.55
C GLU A 2 0.54 33.63 6.46
N GLN A 3 0.11 34.56 5.61
CA GLN A 3 -0.76 34.28 4.45
C GLN A 3 -0.12 33.35 3.42
N GLN A 4 1.16 33.56 3.07
CA GLN A 4 1.87 32.69 2.12
C GLN A 4 2.03 31.26 2.67
N GLU A 5 2.25 31.14 3.98
CA GLU A 5 2.34 29.84 4.65
C GLU A 5 0.98 29.12 4.63
N ALA A 6 -0.10 29.83 4.92
CA ALA A 6 -1.45 29.29 4.88
C ALA A 6 -1.86 28.82 3.46
N GLU A 7 -1.55 29.60 2.42
CA GLU A 7 -1.81 29.24 1.02
C GLU A 7 -1.01 28.02 0.57
N LEU A 8 0.26 27.92 0.98
CA LEU A 8 1.10 26.77 0.68
C LEU A 8 0.57 25.51 1.37
N LEU A 9 0.17 25.62 2.64
CA LEU A 9 -0.39 24.51 3.39
C LEU A 9 -1.72 24.03 2.79
N SER A 10 -2.60 24.95 2.37
CA SER A 10 -3.86 24.59 1.70
C SER A 10 -3.59 23.77 0.43
N ASN A 11 -2.69 24.27 -0.43
CA ASN A 11 -2.32 23.57 -1.66
C ASN A 11 -1.77 22.16 -1.43
N ILE A 12 -0.95 21.98 -0.38
CA ILE A 12 -0.39 20.66 -0.06
C ILE A 12 -1.50 19.72 0.45
N LYS A 13 -2.38 20.21 1.32
CA LYS A 13 -3.51 19.41 1.83
C LYS A 13 -4.46 18.99 0.73
N GLU A 14 -4.85 19.92 -0.14
CA GLU A 14 -5.74 19.62 -1.27
C GLU A 14 -5.15 18.54 -2.19
N LYS A 15 -3.85 18.63 -2.48
CA LYS A 15 -3.15 17.58 -3.26
C LYS A 15 -3.10 16.25 -2.53
N TYR A 16 -2.91 16.25 -1.23
CA TYR A 16 -2.89 15.02 -0.43
C TYR A 16 -4.26 14.35 -0.40
N ASP A 17 -5.31 15.11 -0.11
CA ASP A 17 -6.68 14.61 -0.01
C ASP A 17 -7.18 14.03 -1.33
N ALA A 18 -6.77 14.61 -2.46
CA ALA A 18 -7.09 14.08 -3.78
C ALA A 18 -6.44 12.70 -4.05
N GLN A 19 -5.35 12.36 -3.36
CA GLN A 19 -4.54 11.18 -3.63
C GLN A 19 -4.66 10.09 -2.56
N VAL A 20 -5.34 10.36 -1.45
CA VAL A 20 -5.45 9.42 -0.31
C VAL A 20 -6.50 8.32 -0.51
N SER A 21 -7.36 8.46 -1.52
CA SER A 21 -8.43 7.48 -1.79
C SER A 21 -7.85 6.10 -2.15
N PRO A 22 -8.41 4.99 -1.62
CA PRO A 22 -8.03 3.63 -2.03
C PRO A 22 -8.13 3.40 -3.55
N PHE A 23 -9.08 4.08 -4.21
CA PHE A 23 -9.23 4.01 -5.66
C PHE A 23 -8.10 4.71 -6.41
N TYR A 24 -7.55 5.80 -5.85
CA TYR A 24 -6.39 6.48 -6.43
C TYR A 24 -5.15 5.58 -6.44
N ALA A 25 -4.95 4.83 -5.35
CA ALA A 25 -3.90 3.82 -5.20
C ALA A 25 -4.11 2.63 -6.14
N ALA A 26 -5.32 2.07 -6.19
CA ALA A 26 -5.65 0.93 -7.05
C ALA A 26 -5.48 1.26 -8.54
N ALA A 27 -5.90 2.46 -8.99
CA ALA A 27 -5.71 2.91 -10.37
C ALA A 27 -4.23 3.03 -10.78
N ARG A 28 -3.31 3.04 -9.82
CA ARG A 28 -1.85 3.09 -10.02
C ARG A 28 -1.15 1.78 -9.74
N LEU A 29 -1.92 0.71 -9.49
CA LEU A 29 -1.41 -0.61 -9.12
C LEU A 29 -0.49 -0.56 -7.89
N TRP A 30 -0.73 0.36 -6.97
CA TRP A 30 -0.06 0.34 -5.66
C TRP A 30 -0.61 -0.79 -4.78
N THR A 31 -1.84 -1.21 -5.07
CA THR A 31 -2.51 -2.35 -4.44
C THR A 31 -3.10 -3.24 -5.52
N ASP A 32 -3.13 -4.54 -5.27
CA ASP A 32 -3.68 -5.51 -6.22
C ASP A 32 -5.22 -5.50 -6.26
N ALA A 33 -5.87 -5.17 -5.14
CA ALA A 33 -7.32 -5.09 -5.04
C ALA A 33 -7.79 -4.16 -3.90
N VAL A 34 -9.01 -3.63 -4.04
CA VAL A 34 -9.80 -3.04 -2.95
C VAL A 34 -10.94 -4.01 -2.65
N ILE A 35 -11.04 -4.47 -1.41
CA ILE A 35 -11.93 -5.57 -1.01
C ILE A 35 -12.90 -5.14 0.09
N ASP A 36 -14.01 -5.87 0.24
CA ASP A 36 -14.86 -5.74 1.42
C ASP A 36 -14.07 -6.20 2.66
N PRO A 37 -13.99 -5.39 3.73
CA PRO A 37 -13.31 -5.78 4.96
C PRO A 37 -13.77 -7.13 5.54
N LEU A 38 -15.03 -7.51 5.36
CA LEU A 38 -15.58 -8.80 5.84
C LEU A 38 -14.97 -10.00 5.10
N GLU A 39 -14.51 -9.80 3.87
CA GLU A 39 -13.92 -10.85 3.02
C GLU A 39 -12.40 -11.02 3.24
N THR A 40 -11.79 -10.20 4.12
CA THR A 40 -10.33 -10.20 4.34
C THR A 40 -9.77 -11.59 4.65
N ARG A 41 -10.47 -12.39 5.46
CA ARG A 41 -10.02 -13.75 5.81
C ARG A 41 -9.96 -14.66 4.58
N ASN A 42 -10.94 -14.57 3.69
CA ASN A 42 -11.02 -15.41 2.49
C ASN A 42 -9.88 -15.05 1.53
N TRP A 43 -9.63 -13.76 1.32
CA TRP A 43 -8.53 -13.27 0.49
C TRP A 43 -7.15 -13.73 0.99
N ILE A 44 -6.89 -13.59 2.30
CA ILE A 44 -5.62 -14.04 2.89
C ILE A 44 -5.48 -15.56 2.78
N SER A 45 -6.54 -16.32 3.07
CA SER A 45 -6.51 -17.79 2.98
C SER A 45 -6.19 -18.25 1.56
N MET A 46 -6.85 -17.67 0.56
CA MET A 46 -6.62 -17.97 -0.86
C MET A 46 -5.19 -17.60 -1.27
N GLY A 47 -4.67 -16.46 -0.82
CA GLY A 47 -3.28 -16.05 -1.12
C GLY A 47 -2.24 -17.03 -0.55
N ILE A 48 -2.44 -17.52 0.67
CA ILE A 48 -1.57 -18.53 1.28
C ILE A 48 -1.65 -19.85 0.51
N GLU A 49 -2.86 -20.31 0.16
CA GLU A 49 -3.05 -21.52 -0.63
C GLU A 49 -2.35 -21.44 -2.00
N ALA A 50 -2.49 -20.29 -2.69
CA ALA A 50 -1.79 -20.04 -3.94
C ALA A 50 -0.27 -20.09 -3.75
N ALA A 51 0.26 -19.43 -2.70
CA ALA A 51 1.69 -19.40 -2.39
C ALA A 51 2.28 -20.78 -2.07
N ASN A 52 1.51 -21.68 -1.45
CA ASN A 52 1.96 -23.05 -1.12
C ASN A 52 2.29 -23.92 -2.34
N HIS A 53 1.88 -23.51 -3.55
CA HIS A 53 2.28 -24.19 -4.78
C HIS A 53 3.72 -23.86 -5.23
N ALA A 54 4.40 -22.94 -4.55
CA ALA A 54 5.81 -22.63 -4.75
C ALA A 54 6.63 -23.15 -3.55
N PRO A 55 7.40 -24.24 -3.71
CA PRO A 55 8.21 -24.78 -2.61
C PRO A 55 9.30 -23.79 -2.16
N ILE A 56 9.59 -23.78 -0.86
CA ILE A 56 10.66 -22.94 -0.30
C ILE A 56 12.00 -23.62 -0.57
N GLU A 57 12.70 -23.16 -1.59
CA GLU A 57 14.01 -23.72 -1.99
C GLU A 57 15.21 -23.06 -1.31
N LYS A 58 15.01 -21.86 -0.75
CA LYS A 58 16.07 -21.04 -0.15
C LYS A 58 15.63 -20.52 1.21
N ASP A 59 16.48 -20.70 2.19
CA ASP A 59 16.31 -20.07 3.49
C ASP A 59 16.38 -18.54 3.36
N PHE A 60 15.64 -17.85 4.22
CA PHE A 60 15.65 -16.39 4.28
C PHE A 60 17.03 -15.87 4.69
N ASN A 61 17.60 -14.97 3.90
CA ASN A 61 18.91 -14.36 4.16
C ASN A 61 18.76 -12.83 4.13
N LEU A 62 19.22 -12.17 5.20
CA LEU A 62 19.11 -10.72 5.39
C LEU A 62 20.06 -9.91 4.48
N GLY A 63 21.01 -10.57 3.81
CA GLY A 63 22.07 -9.91 3.06
C GLY A 63 23.05 -9.19 3.99
N LEU A 64 23.69 -8.13 3.48
CA LEU A 64 24.60 -7.30 4.26
C LEU A 64 23.80 -6.18 4.96
N ILE A 65 23.81 -6.19 6.28
CA ILE A 65 23.23 -5.11 7.07
C ILE A 65 24.29 -4.01 7.22
N GLN A 66 24.05 -2.86 6.61
CA GLN A 66 24.89 -1.67 6.78
C GLN A 66 24.51 -0.94 8.06
N VAL A 67 25.49 -0.71 8.93
CA VAL A 67 25.39 0.11 10.16
C VAL A 67 26.14 1.42 10.02
#